data_AF-X0U912-F1
#
_entry.id   AF-X0U912-F1
#
_cell.length_a   1.000
_cell.length_b   1.000
_cell.length_c   1.000
_cell.angle_alpha   90.00
_cell.angle_beta   90.00
_cell.angle_gamma   90.00
#
_symmetry.space_group_name_H-M   'P 1'
#
loop_
_entity.id
_entity.type
_entity.pdbx_description
1 polymer ?
#
loop_
_entity_poly.entity_id
_entity_poly.type
_entity_poly.pdbx_seq_one_letter_code
_entity_poly.pdbx_strand_id
1 'polypeptide(L)'
;WSRRAEWKLAAILAVAALLGANTYYSVQLDRELMEPDDRDRMLWVVGEYVPQYRTVGTIWEPWFQGPPLDYVNGGAILRENPLWQTYSRPVRPHVTLGLDAKALQEFAPYAVTYSNFEVRDALRVGQTGALEFMEALAADYRKIWEGNTRAPLAGCYGWVPPQDWLYPFPELHLWISKHGVAETEANTDEIDTSSKAN
;
A
#
# COMPACT_ATOMS: atom_id res chain seq x y z
N TRP A 1 24.06 -50.42 18.15
CA TRP A 1 24.96 -49.26 18.14
C TRP A 1 24.78 -48.38 16.91
N SER A 2 24.66 -48.93 15.69
CA SER A 2 24.36 -48.20 14.44
C SER A 2 23.12 -47.29 14.53
N ARG A 3 21.99 -47.83 15.00
CA ARG A 3 20.73 -47.08 15.12
C ARG A 3 20.85 -45.81 15.99
N ARG A 4 21.67 -45.84 17.05
CA ARG A 4 21.91 -44.66 17.89
C ARG A 4 22.77 -43.61 17.19
N ALA A 5 23.69 -44.01 16.32
CA ALA A 5 24.48 -43.10 15.51
C ALA A 5 23.65 -42.46 14.39
N GLU A 6 22.77 -43.24 13.74
CA GLU A 6 21.81 -42.75 12.74
C GLU A 6 20.87 -41.68 13.33
N TRP A 7 20.30 -41.93 14.51
CA TRP A 7 19.47 -40.93 15.20
C TRP A 7 20.22 -39.65 15.55
N LYS A 8 21.49 -39.76 15.99
CA LYS A 8 22.33 -38.58 16.27
C LYS A 8 22.60 -37.78 15.00
N LEU A 9 22.95 -38.46 13.90
CA LEU A 9 23.20 -37.80 12.61
C LEU A 9 21.92 -37.13 12.09
N ALA A 10 20.77 -37.82 12.16
CA ALA A 10 19.48 -37.25 11.78
C ALA A 10 19.13 -36.01 12.61
N ALA A 11 19.37 -36.05 13.93
CA ALA A 11 19.16 -34.90 14.80
C ALA A 11 20.08 -33.71 14.44
N ILE A 12 21.37 -33.98 14.18
CA ILE A 12 22.32 -32.94 13.75
C ILE A 12 21.88 -32.32 12.42
N LEU A 13 21.48 -33.14 11.45
CA LEU A 13 21.00 -32.66 10.15
C LEU A 13 19.71 -31.85 10.28
N ALA A 14 18.77 -32.29 11.12
CA ALA A 14 17.54 -31.54 11.37
C ALA A 14 17.83 -30.17 12.00
N VAL A 15 18.72 -30.11 13.00
CA VAL A 15 19.13 -28.84 13.62
C VAL A 15 19.86 -27.95 12.62
N ALA A 16 20.78 -28.51 11.83
CA ALA A 16 21.50 -27.76 10.80
C ALA A 16 20.55 -27.20 9.73
N ALA A 17 19.56 -27.98 9.31
CA ALA A 17 18.54 -27.53 8.36
C ALA A 17 17.67 -26.40 8.94
N LEU A 18 17.25 -26.50 10.21
CA LEU A 18 16.49 -25.46 10.89
C LEU A 18 17.30 -24.17 11.03
N LEU A 19 18.57 -24.26 11.43
CA LEU A 19 19.47 -23.10 11.51
C LEU A 19 19.71 -22.48 10.14
N GLY A 20 19.90 -23.29 9.10
CA GLY A 20 20.04 -22.83 7.72
C GLY A 20 18.79 -22.10 7.22
N ALA A 21 17.61 -22.69 7.44
CA ALA A 21 16.33 -22.08 7.07
C ALA A 21 16.08 -20.77 7.83
N ASN A 22 16.35 -20.73 9.14
CA ASN A 22 16.22 -19.51 9.93
C ASN A 22 17.19 -18.43 9.46
N THR A 23 18.46 -18.78 9.24
CA THR A 23 19.47 -17.83 8.73
C THR A 23 19.06 -17.28 7.37
N TYR A 24 18.61 -18.14 6.45
CA TYR A 24 18.12 -17.73 5.15
C TYR A 24 16.91 -16.78 5.28
N TYR A 25 15.94 -17.12 6.11
CA TYR A 25 14.78 -16.27 6.36
C TYR A 25 15.17 -14.91 6.95
N SER A 26 16.01 -14.89 7.97
CA SER A 26 16.51 -13.64 8.58
C SER A 26 17.25 -12.77 7.59
N VAL A 27 18.15 -13.34 6.77
CA VAL A 27 18.87 -12.58 5.73
C VAL A 27 17.92 -11.99 4.70
N GLN A 28 16.89 -12.74 4.28
CA GLN A 28 15.89 -12.21 3.36
C GLN A 28 15.05 -11.11 4.01
N LEU A 29 14.63 -11.29 5.27
CA LEU A 29 13.90 -10.26 6.01
C LEU A 29 14.72 -8.97 6.16
N ASP A 30 15.99 -9.08 6.56
CA ASP A 30 16.89 -7.94 6.71
C ASP A 30 17.08 -7.20 5.38
N ARG A 31 17.23 -7.92 4.27
CA ARG A 31 17.30 -7.33 2.92
C ARG A 31 16.04 -6.55 2.59
N GLU A 32 14.86 -7.13 2.79
CA GLU A 32 13.60 -6.46 2.49
C GLU A 32 13.35 -5.24 3.38
N LEU A 33 13.80 -5.27 4.64
CA LEU A 33 13.72 -4.14 5.58
C LEU A 33 14.71 -3.00 5.26
N MET A 34 15.80 -3.29 4.56
CA MET A 34 16.77 -2.29 4.13
C MET A 34 16.38 -1.55 2.84
N GLU A 35 15.42 -2.10 2.09
CA GLU A 35 14.87 -1.43 0.92
C GLU A 35 14.03 -0.20 1.29
N PRO A 36 13.85 0.77 0.38
CA PRO A 36 12.93 1.88 0.58
C PRO A 36 11.52 1.43 0.99
N ASP A 37 10.90 2.16 1.91
CA ASP A 37 9.55 1.87 2.38
C ASP A 37 8.55 1.92 1.21
N ASP A 38 7.67 0.90 1.11
CA ASP A 38 6.71 0.79 0.03
C ASP A 38 5.68 1.93 0.04
N ARG A 39 5.45 2.56 1.19
CA ARG A 39 4.59 3.73 1.36
C ARG A 39 5.22 4.99 0.76
N ASP A 40 6.54 5.13 0.87
CA ASP A 40 7.29 6.22 0.24
C ASP A 40 7.30 6.06 -1.28
N ARG A 41 7.48 4.81 -1.76
CA ARG A 41 7.33 4.48 -3.18
C ARG A 41 5.95 4.83 -3.69
N MET A 42 4.90 4.46 -2.96
CA MET A 42 3.53 4.80 -3.29
C MET A 42 3.29 6.32 -3.28
N LEU A 43 3.84 7.07 -2.32
CA LEU A 43 3.76 8.53 -2.33
C LEU A 43 4.36 9.14 -3.59
N TRP A 44 5.49 8.59 -4.06
CA TRP A 44 6.12 9.02 -5.30
C TRP A 44 5.20 8.77 -6.51
N VAL A 45 4.60 7.58 -6.60
CA VAL A 45 3.61 7.24 -7.65
C VAL A 45 2.39 8.17 -7.58
N VAL A 46 1.87 8.46 -6.39
CA VAL A 46 0.79 9.45 -6.23
C VAL A 46 1.23 10.83 -6.73
N GLY A 47 2.48 11.23 -6.45
CA GLY A 47 3.06 12.47 -6.94
C GLY A 47 3.14 12.55 -8.47
N GLU A 48 3.43 11.42 -9.13
CA GLU A 48 3.54 11.31 -10.58
C GLU A 48 2.17 11.35 -11.27
N TYR A 49 1.19 10.61 -10.77
CA TYR A 49 -0.08 10.41 -11.48
C TYR A 49 -1.23 11.30 -11.00
N VAL A 50 -1.14 11.90 -9.82
CA VAL A 50 -2.24 12.70 -9.25
C VAL A 50 -1.79 14.16 -9.16
N PRO A 51 -2.44 15.11 -9.89
CA PRO A 51 -2.12 16.52 -9.77
C PRO A 51 -2.29 17.03 -8.33
N GLN A 52 -1.40 17.90 -7.84
CA GLN A 52 -1.34 18.29 -6.41
C GLN A 52 -2.66 18.89 -5.85
N TYR A 53 -3.46 19.52 -6.70
CA TYR A 53 -4.74 20.15 -6.34
C TYR A 53 -5.93 19.18 -6.36
N ARG A 54 -5.74 17.94 -6.84
CA ARG A 54 -6.79 16.92 -6.91
C ARG A 54 -6.87 16.13 -5.61
N THR A 55 -8.09 15.76 -5.24
CA THR A 55 -8.40 15.01 -4.02
C THR A 55 -8.03 13.54 -4.15
N VAL A 56 -7.44 12.97 -3.10
CA VAL A 56 -7.20 11.53 -2.96
C VAL A 56 -8.13 10.95 -1.89
N GLY A 57 -8.91 9.94 -2.25
CA GLY A 57 -9.72 9.16 -1.33
C GLY A 57 -8.88 8.11 -0.61
N THR A 58 -9.12 7.94 0.69
CA THR A 58 -8.54 6.87 1.52
C THR A 58 -9.65 6.12 2.25
N ILE A 59 -9.41 4.87 2.65
CA ILE A 59 -10.41 4.09 3.39
C ILE A 59 -10.45 4.56 4.84
N TRP A 60 -9.31 4.66 5.51
CA TRP A 60 -9.18 5.27 6.83
C TRP A 60 -8.50 6.64 6.75
N GLU A 61 -8.46 7.36 7.87
CA GLU A 61 -7.59 8.54 7.97
C GLU A 61 -6.14 8.12 7.68
N PRO A 62 -5.39 8.85 6.82
CA PRO A 62 -4.02 8.49 6.47
C PRO A 62 -3.17 8.25 7.71
N TRP A 63 -2.62 7.05 7.82
CA TRP A 63 -1.83 6.61 8.97
C TRP A 63 -0.65 5.74 8.50
N PHE A 64 0.02 5.02 9.40
CA PHE A 64 1.20 4.21 9.10
C PHE A 64 1.00 3.16 7.99
N GLN A 65 -0.22 2.70 7.70
CA GLN A 65 -0.44 1.57 6.79
C GLN A 65 -0.49 1.96 5.32
N GLY A 66 -0.66 3.26 5.01
CA GLY A 66 -0.77 3.78 3.65
C GLY A 66 0.38 4.75 3.31
N PRO A 67 0.39 5.30 2.08
CA PRO A 67 1.29 6.40 1.75
C PRO A 67 1.06 7.58 2.70
N PRO A 68 2.11 8.30 3.15
CA PRO A 68 1.98 9.44 4.06
C PRO A 68 1.47 10.69 3.29
N LEU A 69 0.22 10.61 2.81
CA LEU A 69 -0.48 11.69 2.10
C LEU A 69 -0.69 12.91 2.99
N ASP A 70 -0.84 12.66 4.29
CA ASP A 70 -0.84 13.67 5.34
C ASP A 70 0.21 13.31 6.38
N TYR A 71 1.24 14.15 6.46
CA TYR A 71 2.31 14.02 7.46
C TYR A 71 1.91 14.66 8.81
N VAL A 72 0.77 15.36 8.87
CA VAL A 72 0.20 16.01 10.07
C VAL A 72 -0.85 15.12 10.72
N ASN A 73 -0.49 13.85 10.95
CA ASN A 73 -1.34 12.85 11.58
C ASN A 73 -1.58 13.07 13.10
N GLY A 74 -1.33 14.29 13.59
CA GLY A 74 -1.59 14.69 14.97
C GLY A 74 -2.96 15.35 15.18
N GLY A 75 -3.85 15.25 14.18
CA GLY A 75 -5.23 15.70 14.22
C GLY A 75 -5.42 17.22 14.01
N ALA A 76 -6.68 17.64 14.03
CA ALA A 76 -7.10 19.01 13.74
C ALA A 76 -6.39 20.07 14.61
N ILE A 77 -6.08 19.74 15.88
CA ILE A 77 -5.41 20.64 16.82
C ILE A 77 -4.02 21.07 16.31
N LEU A 78 -3.26 20.14 15.71
CA LEU A 78 -1.95 20.46 15.14
C LEU A 78 -2.08 21.24 13.84
N ARG A 79 -3.10 20.96 13.01
CA ARG A 79 -3.37 21.71 11.78
C ARG A 79 -3.78 23.17 12.05
N GLU A 80 -4.47 23.42 13.16
CA GLU A 80 -4.89 24.75 13.59
C GLU A 80 -3.79 25.51 14.36
N ASN A 81 -2.68 24.87 14.72
CA ASN A 81 -1.61 25.49 15.49
C ASN A 81 -0.76 26.43 14.60
N PRO A 82 -0.71 27.74 14.88
CA PRO A 82 0.04 28.71 14.05
C PRO A 82 1.55 28.45 14.01
N LEU A 83 2.13 27.92 15.09
CA LEU A 83 3.53 27.54 15.14
C LEU A 83 3.79 26.37 14.18
N TRP A 84 2.91 25.36 14.20
CA TRP A 84 3.03 24.22 13.29
C TRP A 84 2.86 24.65 11.83
N GLN A 85 1.88 25.50 11.53
CA GLN A 85 1.64 26.01 10.18
C GLN A 85 2.88 26.65 9.55
N THR A 86 3.74 27.27 10.37
CA THR A 86 5.01 27.88 9.93
C THR A 86 6.02 26.86 9.38
N TYR A 87 6.02 25.63 9.91
CA TYR A 87 6.95 24.56 9.52
C TYR A 87 6.28 23.46 8.68
N SER A 88 4.95 23.51 8.58
CA SER A 88 4.14 22.58 7.82
C SER A 88 4.33 22.81 6.30
N ARG A 89 4.39 21.73 5.54
CA ARG A 89 4.27 21.71 4.08
C ARG A 89 2.79 21.62 3.65
N PRO A 90 2.42 22.11 2.46
CA PRO A 90 1.07 21.89 1.94
C PRO A 90 0.71 20.40 1.94
N VAL A 91 -0.41 20.07 2.58
CA VAL A 91 -0.98 18.72 2.57
C VAL A 91 -1.86 18.59 1.34
N ARG A 92 -1.75 17.47 0.61
CA ARG A 92 -2.62 17.19 -0.53
C ARG A 92 -4.07 17.05 -0.05
N PRO A 93 -5.06 17.59 -0.76
CA PRO A 93 -6.46 17.38 -0.42
C PRO A 93 -6.77 15.88 -0.36
N HIS A 94 -7.38 15.43 0.73
CA HIS A 94 -7.78 14.03 0.90
C HIS A 94 -9.15 13.94 1.58
N VAL A 95 -9.81 12.80 1.37
CA VAL A 95 -11.10 12.48 1.98
C VAL A 95 -11.11 11.04 2.45
N THR A 96 -11.57 10.81 3.68
CA THR A 96 -11.76 9.46 4.21
C THR A 96 -13.14 8.96 3.80
N LEU A 97 -13.15 7.91 2.99
CA LEU A 97 -14.36 7.32 2.41
C LEU A 97 -14.96 6.23 3.30
N GLY A 98 -14.14 5.55 4.10
CA GLY A 98 -14.52 4.25 4.65
C GLY A 98 -14.70 3.20 3.55
N LEU A 99 -15.29 2.06 3.94
CA LEU A 99 -15.76 1.04 2.99
C LEU A 99 -17.24 1.35 2.62
N ASP A 100 -17.46 2.54 2.07
CA ASP A 100 -18.79 3.05 1.71
C ASP A 100 -18.82 3.48 0.23
N ALA A 101 -19.54 2.71 -0.60
CA ALA A 101 -19.69 2.99 -2.03
C ALA A 101 -20.39 4.34 -2.29
N LYS A 102 -21.30 4.78 -1.41
CA LYS A 102 -21.97 6.07 -1.55
C LYS A 102 -21.01 7.22 -1.33
N ALA A 103 -20.14 7.12 -0.33
CA ALA A 103 -19.10 8.11 -0.09
C ALA A 103 -18.14 8.20 -1.30
N LEU A 104 -17.77 7.07 -1.91
CA LEU A 104 -16.96 7.04 -3.13
C LEU A 104 -17.62 7.81 -4.29
N GLN A 105 -18.93 7.64 -4.48
CA GLN A 105 -19.70 8.32 -5.53
C GLN A 105 -19.95 9.79 -5.22
N GLU A 106 -20.26 10.13 -3.97
CA GLU A 106 -20.55 11.49 -3.52
C GLU A 106 -19.32 12.39 -3.60
N PHE A 107 -18.19 11.95 -3.04
CA PHE A 107 -16.96 12.73 -3.03
C PHE A 107 -16.20 12.66 -4.36
N ALA A 108 -16.41 11.59 -5.14
CA ALA A 108 -15.78 11.34 -6.44
C ALA A 108 -14.30 11.79 -6.50
N PRO A 109 -13.44 11.28 -5.58
CA PRO A 109 -12.05 11.70 -5.54
C PRO A 109 -11.35 11.36 -6.87
N TYR A 110 -10.31 12.11 -7.22
CA TYR A 110 -9.59 11.86 -8.47
C TYR A 110 -8.86 10.51 -8.44
N ALA A 111 -8.30 10.17 -7.28
CA ALA A 111 -7.64 8.90 -7.04
C ALA A 111 -8.08 8.30 -5.71
N VAL A 112 -7.99 6.98 -5.57
CA VAL A 112 -8.22 6.25 -4.33
C VAL A 112 -6.97 5.43 -4.03
N THR A 113 -6.48 5.52 -2.80
CA THR A 113 -5.43 4.64 -2.29
C THR A 113 -5.93 3.85 -1.10
N TYR A 114 -5.50 2.60 -1.00
CA TYR A 114 -5.70 1.78 0.18
C TYR A 114 -4.59 0.76 0.35
N SER A 115 -4.51 0.24 1.57
CA SER A 115 -3.69 -0.88 1.95
C SER A 115 -4.53 -2.14 2.20
N ASN A 116 -3.92 -3.31 2.14
CA ASN A 116 -4.60 -4.54 2.56
C ASN A 116 -5.11 -4.48 4.01
N PHE A 117 -4.50 -3.67 4.89
CA PHE A 117 -4.94 -3.54 6.27
C PHE A 117 -6.39 -3.03 6.41
N GLU A 118 -6.79 -2.16 5.49
CA GLU A 118 -8.09 -1.49 5.54
C GLU A 118 -9.23 -2.35 4.95
N VAL A 119 -8.89 -3.28 4.05
CA VAL A 119 -9.87 -3.94 3.19
C VAL A 119 -9.91 -5.47 3.39
N ARG A 120 -8.78 -6.10 3.69
CA ARG A 120 -8.62 -7.57 3.63
C ARG A 120 -9.56 -8.33 4.56
N ASP A 121 -9.66 -7.92 5.82
CA ASP A 121 -10.49 -8.63 6.80
C ASP A 121 -11.98 -8.47 6.52
N ALA A 122 -12.40 -7.26 6.11
CA ALA A 122 -13.77 -7.00 5.69
C ALA A 122 -14.19 -7.87 4.50
N LEU A 123 -13.32 -8.01 3.50
CA LEU A 123 -13.54 -8.91 2.37
C LEU A 123 -13.52 -10.38 2.78
N ARG A 124 -12.61 -10.79 3.67
CA ARG A 124 -12.49 -12.17 4.17
C ARG A 124 -13.76 -12.66 4.85
N VAL A 125 -14.45 -11.78 5.59
CA VAL A 125 -15.73 -12.12 6.25
C VAL A 125 -16.96 -11.84 5.37
N GLY A 126 -16.77 -11.38 4.13
CA GLY A 126 -17.86 -11.10 3.19
C GLY A 126 -18.72 -9.90 3.59
N GLN A 127 -18.14 -8.87 4.21
CA GLN A 127 -18.86 -7.66 4.59
C GLN A 127 -19.45 -6.97 3.35
N THR A 128 -20.77 -6.79 3.31
CA THR A 128 -21.49 -6.23 2.16
C THR A 128 -20.95 -4.88 1.71
N GLY A 129 -20.75 -3.93 2.63
CA GLY A 129 -20.21 -2.61 2.29
C GLY A 129 -18.82 -2.64 1.65
N ALA A 130 -17.96 -3.58 2.05
CA ALA A 130 -16.65 -3.76 1.44
C ALA A 130 -16.76 -4.30 0.00
N LEU A 131 -17.66 -5.26 -0.23
CA LEU A 131 -17.91 -5.81 -1.56
C LEU A 131 -18.49 -4.75 -2.50
N GLU A 132 -19.50 -4.01 -2.05
CA GLU A 132 -20.12 -2.91 -2.80
C GLU A 132 -19.11 -1.79 -3.11
N PHE A 133 -18.27 -1.42 -2.14
CA PHE A 133 -17.21 -0.44 -2.35
C PHE A 133 -16.22 -0.90 -3.43
N MET A 134 -15.77 -2.15 -3.37
CA MET A 134 -14.82 -2.69 -4.34
C MET A 134 -15.43 -2.81 -5.75
N GLU A 135 -16.72 -3.14 -5.85
CA GLU A 135 -17.45 -3.16 -7.12
C GLU A 135 -17.55 -1.74 -7.71
N ALA A 136 -17.96 -0.76 -6.91
CA ALA A 136 -18.03 0.64 -7.33
C ALA A 136 -16.65 1.19 -7.74
N LEU A 137 -15.61 0.86 -6.97
CA LEU A 137 -14.23 1.25 -7.29
C LEU A 137 -13.78 0.68 -8.65
N ALA A 138 -14.05 -0.60 -8.92
CA ALA A 138 -13.71 -1.21 -10.21
C ALA A 138 -14.56 -0.67 -11.38
N ALA A 139 -15.79 -0.25 -11.10
CA ALA A 139 -16.69 0.34 -12.09
C ALA A 139 -16.22 1.71 -12.56
N ASP A 140 -15.74 2.58 -11.67
CA ASP A 140 -15.47 3.99 -11.97
C ASP A 140 -13.97 4.35 -12.03
N TYR A 141 -13.11 3.48 -11.50
CA TYR A 141 -11.67 3.71 -11.41
C TYR A 141 -10.89 2.60 -12.12
N ARG A 142 -9.65 2.94 -12.50
CA ARG A 142 -8.68 2.02 -13.07
C ARG A 142 -7.53 1.88 -12.07
N LYS A 143 -7.12 0.64 -11.77
CA LYS A 143 -5.91 0.37 -10.99
C LYS A 143 -4.70 0.79 -11.82
N ILE A 144 -3.92 1.72 -11.31
CA ILE A 144 -2.71 2.23 -11.97
C ILE A 144 -1.46 1.61 -11.36
N TRP A 145 -1.49 1.32 -10.07
CA TRP A 145 -0.36 0.75 -9.38
C TRP A 145 -0.78 -0.22 -8.28
N GLU A 146 0.04 -1.25 -8.08
CA GLU A 146 -0.12 -2.29 -7.07
C GLU A 146 1.25 -2.65 -6.52
N GLY A 147 1.46 -2.37 -5.24
CA GLY A 147 2.59 -2.84 -4.46
C GLY A 147 2.20 -4.12 -3.77
N ASN A 148 2.65 -5.27 -4.28
CA ASN A 148 2.47 -6.55 -3.61
C ASN A 148 3.36 -6.62 -2.35
N THR A 149 2.96 -7.41 -1.35
CA THR A 149 3.77 -7.58 -0.15
C THR A 149 5.12 -8.19 -0.48
N ARG A 150 6.17 -7.65 0.13
CA ARG A 150 7.53 -8.18 0.08
C ARG A 150 7.88 -9.02 1.31
N ALA A 151 6.90 -9.32 2.16
CA ALA A 151 7.13 -10.16 3.34
C ALA A 151 7.74 -11.51 2.91
N PRO A 152 8.92 -11.90 3.44
CA PRO A 152 9.57 -13.13 3.01
C PRO A 152 8.67 -14.35 3.20
N LEU A 153 8.70 -15.23 2.20
CA LEU A 153 7.88 -16.45 2.12
C LEU A 153 6.37 -16.22 1.99
N ALA A 154 5.87 -14.98 1.91
CA ALA A 154 4.46 -14.74 1.59
C ALA A 154 4.07 -15.44 0.28
N GLY A 155 2.98 -16.20 0.30
CA GLY A 155 2.50 -17.01 -0.82
C GLY A 155 3.18 -18.37 -0.98
N CYS A 156 4.30 -18.66 -0.29
CA CYS A 156 4.93 -19.97 -0.36
C CYS A 156 3.99 -21.06 0.17
N TYR A 157 3.69 -22.07 -0.66
CA TYR A 157 2.73 -23.14 -0.34
C TYR A 157 1.33 -22.64 0.05
N GLY A 158 0.93 -21.46 -0.44
CA GLY A 158 -0.35 -20.84 -0.09
C GLY A 158 -0.37 -20.23 1.31
N TRP A 159 0.79 -20.09 1.97
CA TRP A 159 0.89 -19.44 3.26
C TRP A 159 0.64 -17.93 3.13
N VAL A 160 -0.31 -17.42 3.90
CA VAL A 160 -0.60 -15.99 4.01
C VAL A 160 -0.14 -15.53 5.39
N PRO A 161 0.83 -14.60 5.49
CA PRO A 161 1.29 -14.12 6.78
C PRO A 161 0.17 -13.43 7.57
N PRO A 162 0.19 -13.51 8.92
CA PRO A 162 -0.68 -12.70 9.76
C PRO A 162 -0.58 -11.21 9.42
N GLN A 163 -1.67 -10.46 9.57
CA GLN A 163 -1.70 -9.03 9.20
C GLN A 163 -0.60 -8.22 9.86
N ASP A 164 -0.38 -8.45 11.15
CA ASP A 164 0.60 -7.72 11.96
C ASP A 164 2.04 -7.91 11.45
N TRP A 165 2.33 -9.03 10.77
CA TRP A 165 3.64 -9.28 10.18
C TRP A 165 3.88 -8.50 8.90
N LEU A 166 2.80 -8.04 8.25
CA LEU A 166 2.85 -7.25 7.03
C LEU A 166 3.02 -5.77 7.31
N TYR A 167 3.15 -5.34 8.58
CA TYR A 167 3.30 -3.93 8.89
C TYR A 167 4.46 -3.28 8.14
N PRO A 168 5.66 -3.89 8.04
CA PRO A 168 6.75 -3.32 7.26
C PRO A 168 6.57 -3.48 5.74
N PHE A 169 5.63 -4.32 5.30
CA PHE A 169 5.46 -4.75 3.91
C PHE A 169 3.97 -4.72 3.50
N PRO A 170 3.29 -3.56 3.64
CA PRO A 170 1.87 -3.48 3.31
C PRO A 170 1.66 -3.74 1.82
N GLU A 171 0.55 -4.36 1.48
CA GLU A 171 0.08 -4.33 0.09
C GLU A 171 -0.62 -3.00 -0.11
N LEU A 172 -0.31 -2.30 -1.19
CA LEU A 172 -0.79 -0.95 -1.46
C LEU A 172 -1.36 -0.88 -2.88
N HIS A 173 -2.45 -0.14 -3.05
CA HIS A 173 -3.14 -0.04 -4.34
C HIS A 173 -3.46 1.41 -4.67
N LEU A 174 -3.16 1.83 -5.90
CA LEU A 174 -3.56 3.14 -6.44
C LEU A 174 -4.57 2.95 -7.55
N TRP A 175 -5.68 3.64 -7.42
CA TRP A 175 -6.75 3.70 -8.41
C TRP A 175 -6.95 5.14 -8.84
N ILE A 176 -7.14 5.37 -10.14
CA ILE A 176 -7.44 6.70 -10.70
C ILE A 176 -8.77 6.65 -11.40
N SER A 177 -9.58 7.69 -11.23
CA SER A 177 -10.86 7.82 -11.91
C SER A 177 -10.66 7.63 -13.42
N LYS A 178 -11.53 6.87 -14.07
CA LYS A 178 -11.44 6.66 -15.53
C LYS A 178 -11.49 7.97 -16.32
N HIS A 179 -12.15 9.00 -15.80
CA HIS A 179 -12.09 10.36 -16.34
C HIS A 179 -10.72 11.00 -16.14
N GLY A 180 -10.11 10.83 -14.97
CA GLY A 180 -8.77 11.33 -14.67
C GLY A 180 -7.67 10.68 -15.51
N VAL A 181 -7.80 9.39 -15.84
CA VAL A 181 -6.84 8.69 -16.73
C VAL A 181 -6.79 9.32 -18.12
N ALA A 182 -7.94 9.66 -18.70
CA ALA A 182 -8.01 10.35 -19.98
C ALA A 182 -7.35 11.74 -19.95
N GLU A 183 -7.46 12.47 -18.83
CA GLU A 183 -6.75 13.75 -18.64
C GLU A 183 -5.22 13.56 -18.60
N THR A 184 -4.73 12.53 -17.91
CA THR A 184 -3.29 12.26 -17.78
C THR A 184 -2.67 11.78 -19.09
N GLU A 185 -3.36 10.91 -19.83
CA GLU A 185 -2.91 10.42 -21.14
C GLU A 185 -2.83 11.57 -22.16
N ALA A 186 -3.83 12.45 -22.20
CA ALA A 186 -3.83 13.64 -23.07
C ALA A 186 -2.66 14.60 -22.78
N ASN A 187 -2.32 14.79 -21.49
CA ASN A 187 -1.21 15.67 -21.08
C ASN A 187 0.17 15.07 -21.44
N THR A 188 0.28 13.74 -21.44
CA THR A 188 1.52 13.03 -21.76
C THR A 188 1.83 13.11 -23.27
N ASP A 189 0.79 13.06 -24.11
CA ASP A 189 0.91 13.18 -25.56
C ASP A 189 1.26 14.62 -26.01
N GLU A 190 0.79 15.65 -25.32
CA GLU A 190 1.18 17.05 -25.58
C GLU A 190 2.66 17.31 -25.24
N ILE A 191 3.18 16.71 -24.17
CA ILE A 191 4.59 16.86 -23.80
C ILE A 191 5.50 16.16 -24.83
N ASP A 192 5.15 14.95 -25.28
CA ASP A 192 5.96 14.19 -26.24
C ASP A 192 5.93 14.81 -27.66
N THR A 193 4.82 15.44 -28.06
CA THR A 193 4.74 16.20 -29.32
C THR A 193 5.50 17.53 -29.26
N SER A 194 5.56 18.20 -28.11
CA SER A 194 6.39 19.42 -27.95
C SER A 194 7.90 19.12 -27.92
N SER A 195 8.31 17.94 -27.43
CA SER A 195 9.73 17.57 -27.37
C SER A 195 10.31 17.17 -28.73
N LYS A 196 9.46 16.71 -29.66
CA LYS A 196 9.84 16.34 -31.04
C LYS A 196 9.81 17.51 -32.02
N ALA A 197 9.35 18.68 -31.59
CA ALA A 197 9.25 19.89 -32.41
C ALA A 197 10.43 20.88 -32.22
N ASN A 198 11.41 20.54 -31.37
CA ASN A 198 12.68 21.25 -31.18
C ASN A 198 13.86 20.38 -31.63
#